data_AF-A0A6J4T5R5-F1
#
_entry.id   AF-A0A6J4T5R5-F1
#
_cell.length_a   1.000
_cell.length_b   1.000
_cell.length_c   1.000
_cell.angle_alpha   90.00
_cell.angle_beta   90.00
_cell.angle_gamma   90.00
#
_symmetry.space_group_name_H-M   'P 1'
#
loop_
_entity.id
_entity.type
_entity.pdbx_description
1 polymer ?
#
loop_
_entity_poly.entity_id
_entity_poly.type
_entity_poly.pdbx_seq_one_letter_code
_entity_poly.pdbx_strand_id
1 'polypeptide(L)'
;MQRQIGVQEVAWTQYFEENGIEPLTIVYEDLTAAYEETIHATLAFLGVPEAEHSAPELPTSRQSDSTSDEWVERYRRGEYARERER
;
A
#
# COMPACT_ATOMS: atom_id res chain seq x y z
N MET A 1 8.54 15.54 -2.67
CA MET A 1 7.47 14.66 -2.17
C MET A 1 7.72 13.20 -2.53
N GLN A 2 7.87 12.82 -3.81
CA GLN A 2 8.26 11.45 -4.21
C GLN A 2 9.58 10.96 -3.57
N ARG A 3 10.56 11.85 -3.38
CA ARG A 3 11.84 11.52 -2.74
C ARG A 3 11.72 11.11 -1.26
N GLN A 4 10.65 11.51 -0.56
CA GLN A 4 10.49 11.24 0.87
C GLN A 4 9.99 9.82 1.13
N ILE A 5 9.15 9.29 0.25
CA ILE A 5 8.57 7.94 0.36
C ILE A 5 9.65 6.88 0.17
N GLY A 6 10.46 7.01 -0.89
CA GLY A 6 11.57 6.06 -1.12
C GLY A 6 12.64 6.10 -0.02
N VAL A 7 12.87 7.25 0.63
CA VAL A 7 13.82 7.33 1.76
C VAL A 7 13.26 6.61 2.99
N GLN A 8 11.95 6.66 3.22
CA GLN A 8 11.31 5.95 4.33
C GLN A 8 11.29 4.43 4.08
N GLU A 9 10.99 3.99 2.86
CA GLU A 9 11.04 2.58 2.48
C GLU A 9 12.45 1.99 2.67
N VAL A 10 13.48 2.69 2.19
CA VAL A 10 14.88 2.25 2.35
C VAL A 10 15.28 2.14 3.82
N ALA A 11 14.87 3.09 4.66
CA ALA A 11 15.17 3.05 6.09
C ALA A 11 14.51 1.85 6.79
N TRP A 12 13.27 1.51 6.42
CA TRP A 12 12.60 0.32 6.94
C TRP A 12 13.26 -0.97 6.47
N THR A 13 13.61 -1.08 5.18
CA THR A 13 14.32 -2.25 4.65
C THR A 13 15.64 -2.47 5.38
N GLN A 14 16.44 -1.42 5.55
CA GLN A 14 17.71 -1.50 6.27
C GLN A 14 17.51 -1.92 7.73
N TYR A 15 16.53 -1.35 8.42
CA TYR A 15 16.24 -1.72 9.81
C TYR A 15 15.88 -3.21 9.94
N PHE A 16 15.04 -3.74 9.06
CA PHE A 16 14.66 -5.15 9.09
C PHE A 16 15.85 -6.07 8.79
N GLU A 17 16.67 -5.73 7.79
CA GLU A 17 17.89 -6.47 7.45
C GLU A 17 18.88 -6.50 8.61
N GLU A 18 19.15 -5.35 9.23
CA GLU A 18 20.09 -5.21 10.36
C GLU A 18 19.66 -6.01 11.59
N ASN A 19 18.35 -6.19 11.78
CA ASN A 19 17.79 -6.92 12.93
C ASN A 19 17.41 -8.37 12.60
N GLY A 20 17.66 -8.85 11.37
CA GLY A 20 17.31 -10.19 10.94
C GLY A 20 15.80 -10.46 10.98
N ILE A 21 14.98 -9.44 10.76
CA ILE A 21 13.53 -9.51 10.73
C ILE A 21 13.11 -9.73 9.28
N GLU A 22 12.33 -10.78 9.02
CA GLU A 22 11.68 -10.99 7.72
C GLU A 22 10.25 -10.43 7.77
N PRO A 23 9.97 -9.24 7.21
CA PRO A 23 8.63 -8.68 7.20
C PRO A 23 7.74 -9.35 6.15
N LEU A 24 6.45 -9.48 6.45
CA LEU A 24 5.44 -9.71 5.42
C LEU A 24 5.18 -8.38 4.68
N THR A 25 5.58 -8.31 3.42
CA THR A 25 5.36 -7.12 2.58
C THR A 25 4.03 -7.22 1.86
N ILE A 26 3.16 -6.24 2.08
CA ILE A 26 1.85 -6.12 1.42
C ILE A 26 1.80 -4.75 0.74
N VAL A 27 1.53 -4.74 -0.56
CA VAL A 27 1.27 -3.50 -1.30
C VAL A 27 -0.23 -3.22 -1.38
N TYR A 28 -0.57 -1.94 -1.54
CA TYR A 28 -1.96 -1.49 -1.52
C TYR A 28 -2.79 -2.10 -2.66
N GLU A 29 -2.19 -2.22 -3.84
CA GLU A 29 -2.81 -2.80 -5.03
C GLU A 29 -3.23 -4.25 -4.80
N ASP A 30 -2.36 -5.06 -4.19
CA ASP A 30 -2.64 -6.46 -3.87
C ASP A 30 -3.72 -6.58 -2.78
N LEU A 31 -3.63 -5.76 -1.73
CA LEU A 31 -4.64 -5.73 -0.67
C LEU A 31 -6.04 -5.38 -1.18
N THR A 32 -6.14 -4.46 -2.14
CA THR A 32 -7.44 -4.05 -2.70
C THR A 32 -7.96 -5.03 -3.73
N ALA A 33 -7.09 -5.74 -4.45
CA ALA A 33 -7.47 -6.76 -5.42
C ALA A 33 -7.90 -8.08 -4.77
N ALA A 34 -7.25 -8.46 -3.67
CA ALA A 34 -7.41 -9.75 -3.02
C ALA A 34 -7.46 -9.61 -1.48
N TYR A 35 -8.46 -8.87 -0.99
CA TYR A 35 -8.54 -8.51 0.43
C TYR A 35 -8.57 -9.71 1.38
N GLU A 36 -9.51 -10.64 1.18
CA GLU A 36 -9.66 -11.82 2.05
C GLU A 36 -8.38 -12.68 2.05
N GLU A 37 -7.82 -12.94 0.87
CA GLU A 37 -6.57 -13.69 0.72
C GLU A 37 -5.40 -13.01 1.44
N THR A 38 -5.30 -11.68 1.33
CA THR A 38 -4.25 -10.88 2.00
C THR A 38 -4.41 -10.92 3.52
N ILE A 39 -5.64 -10.88 4.03
CA ILE A 39 -5.93 -11.01 5.47
C ILE A 39 -5.54 -12.42 5.97
N HIS A 40 -5.92 -13.48 5.24
CA HIS A 40 -5.55 -14.85 5.62
C HIS A 40 -4.03 -15.05 5.61
N ALA A 41 -3.32 -14.53 4.60
CA ALA A 41 -1.87 -14.56 4.56
C ALA A 41 -1.23 -13.82 5.76
N THR A 42 -1.82 -12.69 6.17
CA THR A 42 -1.38 -11.94 7.35
C THR A 42 -1.59 -12.73 8.64
N LEU A 43 -2.76 -13.35 8.82
CA LEU A 43 -3.07 -14.18 9.99
C LEU A 43 -2.14 -15.40 10.06
N ALA A 44 -1.91 -16.08 8.92
CA ALA A 44 -1.00 -17.21 8.82
C ALA A 44 0.44 -16.81 9.16
N PHE A 45 0.90 -15.66 8.67
CA PHE A 45 2.23 -15.12 9.00
C PHE A 45 2.39 -14.82 10.50
N LEU A 46 1.32 -14.37 11.17
CA LEU A 46 1.29 -14.14 12.62
C LEU A 46 1.11 -15.44 13.44
N GLY A 47 0.95 -16.59 12.80
CA GLY A 47 0.70 -17.87 13.46
C GLY A 47 -0.68 -17.99 14.10
N VAL A 48 -1.65 -17.17 13.64
CA VAL A 48 -3.04 -17.20 14.11
C VAL A 48 -3.80 -18.28 13.34
N PRO A 49 -4.44 -19.25 14.01
CA PRO A 49 -5.20 -20.30 13.33
C PRO A 49 -6.40 -19.75 12.54
N GLU A 50 -6.55 -20.16 11.28
CA GLU A 50 -7.67 -19.78 10.39
C GLU A 50 -9.06 -20.12 10.97
N ALA A 51 -9.15 -21.15 11.82
CA ALA A 51 -10.43 -21.67 12.30
C ALA A 51 -11.22 -20.72 13.22
N GLU A 52 -10.62 -19.63 13.71
CA GLU A 52 -11.28 -18.70 14.62
C GLU A 52 -11.80 -17.43 13.94
N HIS A 53 -11.44 -17.15 12.68
CA HIS A 53 -11.65 -15.84 12.08
C HIS A 53 -12.11 -15.94 10.62
N SER A 54 -13.36 -15.57 10.35
CA SER A 54 -13.74 -15.10 9.02
C SER A 54 -13.09 -13.73 8.79
N ALA A 55 -12.47 -13.51 7.63
CA ALA A 55 -12.03 -12.16 7.26
C ALA A 55 -13.22 -11.19 7.44
N PRO A 56 -13.05 -10.06 8.14
CA PRO A 56 -14.12 -9.09 8.30
C PRO A 56 -14.57 -8.63 6.92
N GLU A 57 -15.88 -8.44 6.71
CA GLU A 57 -16.37 -7.80 5.50
C GLU A 57 -15.67 -6.45 5.34
N LEU A 58 -15.17 -6.15 4.13
CA LEU A 58 -14.57 -4.87 3.80
C LEU A 58 -15.51 -3.74 4.26
N PRO A 59 -15.17 -2.96 5.30
CA PRO A 59 -16.07 -1.92 5.80
C PRO A 59 -16.21 -0.76 4.80
N THR A 60 -15.38 -0.75 3.74
CA THR A 60 -15.28 0.35 2.80
C THR A 60 -15.03 -0.17 1.38
N SER A 61 -15.77 0.37 0.41
CA SER A 61 -15.48 0.20 -1.02
C SER A 61 -14.35 1.14 -1.44
N ARG A 62 -13.59 0.78 -2.48
CA ARG A 62 -12.53 1.63 -3.05
C ARG A 62 -13.11 3.00 -3.43
N GLN A 63 -12.71 4.07 -2.73
CA GLN A 63 -13.17 5.44 -3.00
C GLN A 63 -12.32 6.18 -4.05
N SER A 64 -11.33 5.50 -4.66
CA SER A 64 -10.63 6.08 -5.81
C SER A 64 -11.47 5.89 -7.07
N ASP A 65 -12.10 6.99 -7.47
CA ASP A 65 -12.91 7.10 -8.67
C ASP A 65 -12.02 7.43 -9.88
N SER A 66 -12.59 7.42 -11.09
CA SER A 66 -11.88 7.81 -12.33
C SER A 66 -11.22 9.20 -12.26
N THR A 67 -11.76 10.08 -11.42
CA THR A 67 -11.16 11.38 -11.11
C THR A 67 -9.83 11.21 -10.36
N SER A 68 -9.71 10.35 -9.35
CA SER A 68 -8.42 10.15 -8.67
C SER A 68 -7.34 9.64 -9.62
N ASP A 69 -7.69 8.74 -10.55
CA ASP A 69 -6.77 8.18 -11.54
C ASP A 69 -6.34 9.24 -12.59
N GLU A 70 -7.27 10.07 -13.05
CA GLU A 70 -6.96 11.17 -13.95
C GLU A 70 -5.99 12.19 -13.32
N TRP A 71 -6.14 12.47 -12.03
CA TRP A 71 -5.27 13.40 -11.31
C TRP A 71 -3.88 12.80 -11.05
N VAL A 72 -3.79 11.50 -10.76
CA VAL A 72 -2.50 10.77 -10.68
C VAL A 72 -1.80 10.81 -12.04
N GLU A 73 -2.54 10.62 -13.12
CA GLU A 73 -2.00 10.64 -14.47
C GLU A 73 -1.55 12.05 -14.90
N ARG A 74 -2.34 13.10 -14.65
CA ARG A 74 -1.93 14.50 -14.88
C ARG A 74 -0.72 14.90 -14.04
N TYR A 75 -0.64 14.42 -12.80
CA TYR A 75 0.53 14.61 -11.93
C TYR A 75 1.78 13.92 -12.50
N ARG A 76 1.67 12.67 -12.94
CA ARG A 76 2.78 11.93 -13.61
C ARG A 76 3.26 12.63 -14.88
N ARG A 77 2.36 13.29 -15.62
CA ARG A 77 2.68 14.08 -16.82
C ARG A 77 3.31 15.45 -16.55
N GLY A 78 3.40 15.89 -15.29
CA GLY A 78 4.07 17.13 -14.90
C GLY A 78 3.31 18.41 -15.20
N GLU A 79 1.98 18.33 -15.37
CA GLU A 79 1.14 19.45 -15.82
C GLU A 79 1.09 20.64 -14.83
N TYR A 80 1.54 20.47 -13.58
CA TYR A 80 1.59 21.53 -12.57
C TYR A 80 2.88 22.36 -12.54
N ALA A 81 3.89 22.06 -13.36
CA ALA A 81 5.10 22.88 -13.42
C ALA A 81 4.91 24.21 -14.18
N ARG A 82 3.76 24.43 -14.84
CA ARG A 82 3.56 25.55 -15.78
C ARG A 82 2.50 26.59 -15.40
N GLU A 83 1.72 26.38 -14.34
CA GLU A 83 0.62 27.29 -13.98
C GLU A 83 0.95 28.33 -12.89
N ARG A 84 2.14 28.26 -12.27
CA ARG A 84 2.56 29.26 -11.27
C ARG A 84 3.37 30.45 -11.81
N GLU A 85 3.56 30.55 -13.14
CA GLU A 85 4.30 31.65 -13.79
C GLU A 85 3.41 32.56 -14.69
N ARG A 86 2.11 32.69 -14.41
CA ARG A 86 1.31 33.79 -14.97
C ARG A 86 0.63 34.63 -13.90
#